data_AF-A0A4R0F659-F1
#
_entry.id   AF-A0A4R0F659-F1
#
_cell.length_a   1.000
_cell.length_b   1.000
_cell.length_c   1.000
_cell.angle_alpha   90.00
_cell.angle_beta   90.00
_cell.angle_gamma   90.00
#
_symmetry.space_group_name_H-M   'P 1'
#
loop_
_entity.id
_entity.type
_entity.pdbx_description
1 polymer ?
#
loop_
_entity_poly.entity_id
_entity_poly.type
_entity_poly.pdbx_seq_one_letter_code
_entity_poly.pdbx_strand_id
1 'polypeptide(L)'
;MSIIILIGFILVSCSLAFLSSYELRDKVQQFFLGVIPQSKKQFNFAKQFALQLNQAAAPEQIQSHWHLQQWWILVSGFFLFTSILIFTFTRPINPTKIEADYLREADPQIYALLDGQMLSSPPEVEGSLIEEAIIAATNIESIQTTIRAEVFNPNVADVHMQYLHGDLASADRKWHKMNPRYKQRLLMVFKIMQERHGYEMVLLEGYRSPERQNTLAGNSNITRARGFQSYHQFGLAADVAFKRSGKVVISERDPWAMQGYQLYGVVAESVGLTWGGRWKSIQDYGHTEYRIPGLRKTAEMAEQLTSEGNLLTNHIN
;
A
#
# COMPACT_ATOMS: atom_id res chain seq x y z
N MET A 1 5.67 -2.16 -46.30
CA MET A 1 6.27 -2.22 -47.65
C MET A 1 5.34 -2.89 -48.67
N SER A 2 4.79 -4.08 -48.37
CA SER A 2 3.93 -4.84 -49.31
C SER A 2 2.62 -4.14 -49.69
N ILE A 3 1.99 -3.40 -48.79
CA ILE A 3 0.74 -2.66 -49.07
C ILE A 3 0.97 -1.52 -50.07
N ILE A 4 2.11 -0.83 -49.97
CA ILE A 4 2.45 0.29 -50.86
C ILE A 4 2.67 -0.21 -52.29
N ILE A 5 3.35 -1.36 -52.43
CA ILE A 5 3.58 -2.00 -53.73
C ILE A 5 2.27 -2.47 -54.36
N LEU A 6 1.38 -3.09 -53.57
CA LEU A 6 0.06 -3.53 -54.03
C LEU A 6 -0.78 -2.35 -54.54
N ILE A 7 -0.82 -1.24 -53.79
CA ILE A 7 -1.51 -0.02 -54.19
C ILE A 7 -0.90 0.54 -55.49
N GLY A 8 0.43 0.56 -55.60
CA GLY A 8 1.11 0.98 -56.83
C GLY A 8 0.71 0.16 -58.05
N PHE A 9 0.62 -1.16 -57.91
CA PHE A 9 0.24 -2.05 -59.01
C PHE A 9 -1.22 -1.85 -59.46
N ILE A 10 -2.14 -1.65 -58.50
CA ILE A 10 -3.55 -1.36 -58.79
C ILE A 10 -3.66 -0.03 -59.54
N LEU A 11 -2.96 1.02 -59.09
CA LEU A 11 -2.99 2.33 -59.74
C LEU A 11 -2.48 2.29 -61.19
N VAL A 12 -1.36 1.59 -61.43
CA VAL A 12 -0.81 1.42 -62.78
C VAL A 12 -1.77 0.64 -63.67
N SER A 13 -2.35 -0.45 -63.17
CA SER A 13 -3.30 -1.29 -63.93
C SER A 13 -4.58 -0.52 -64.29
N CYS A 14 -5.15 0.24 -63.34
CA CYS A 14 -6.31 1.09 -63.60
C CYS A 14 -5.99 2.21 -64.60
N SER A 15 -4.80 2.80 -64.51
CA SER A 15 -4.35 3.85 -65.44
C SER A 15 -4.18 3.31 -66.86
N LEU A 16 -3.60 2.12 -67.02
CA LEU A 16 -3.49 1.45 -68.31
C LEU A 16 -4.87 1.12 -68.90
N ALA A 17 -5.80 0.61 -68.09
CA ALA A 17 -7.16 0.31 -68.53
C ALA A 17 -7.92 1.57 -68.98
N PHE A 18 -7.71 2.69 -68.30
CA PHE A 18 -8.26 4.00 -68.68
C PHE A 18 -7.64 4.53 -69.99
N LEU A 19 -6.34 4.33 -70.20
CA LEU A 19 -5.65 4.74 -71.42
C LEU A 19 -5.89 3.81 -72.61
N SER A 20 -6.27 2.56 -72.40
CA SER A 20 -6.53 1.61 -73.49
C SER A 20 -8.00 1.62 -73.94
N SER A 21 -8.95 1.91 -73.06
CA SER A 21 -10.39 1.86 -73.39
C SER A 21 -10.99 3.22 -73.70
N TYR A 22 -11.47 3.39 -74.94
CA TYR A 22 -12.21 4.59 -75.35
C TYR A 22 -13.56 4.72 -74.63
N GLU A 23 -14.33 3.64 -74.53
CA GLU A 23 -15.63 3.65 -73.82
C GLU A 23 -15.49 4.03 -72.35
N LEU A 24 -14.41 3.59 -71.70
CA LEU A 24 -14.17 3.93 -70.29
C LEU A 24 -13.87 5.43 -70.15
N ARG A 25 -13.09 6.02 -71.05
CA ARG A 25 -12.84 7.46 -71.07
C ARG A 25 -14.11 8.27 -71.30
N ASP A 26 -14.93 7.87 -72.28
CA ASP A 26 -16.19 8.56 -72.58
C ASP A 26 -17.16 8.50 -71.40
N LYS A 27 -17.35 7.32 -70.77
CA LYS A 27 -18.19 7.17 -69.57
C LYS A 27 -17.69 8.01 -68.40
N VAL A 28 -16.39 8.01 -68.14
CA VAL A 28 -15.79 8.83 -67.07
C VAL A 28 -15.95 10.32 -67.37
N GLN A 29 -15.72 10.74 -68.61
CA GLN A 29 -15.91 12.13 -69.04
C GLN A 29 -17.37 12.57 -68.89
N GLN A 30 -18.33 11.76 -69.33
CA GLN A 30 -19.76 12.05 -69.16
C GLN A 30 -20.18 12.07 -67.68
N PHE A 31 -19.64 11.17 -66.86
CA PHE A 31 -19.83 11.18 -65.41
C PHE A 31 -19.36 12.51 -64.80
N PHE A 32 -18.12 12.95 -65.10
CA PHE A 32 -17.61 14.22 -64.60
C PHE A 32 -18.38 15.43 -65.17
N LEU A 33 -18.77 15.41 -66.45
CA LEU A 33 -19.59 16.46 -67.05
C LEU A 33 -20.99 16.57 -66.41
N GLY A 34 -21.54 15.48 -65.87
CA GLY A 34 -22.80 15.49 -65.09
C GLY A 34 -22.61 15.88 -63.63
N VAL A 35 -21.54 15.41 -62.99
CA VAL A 35 -21.25 15.61 -61.56
C VAL A 35 -20.70 17.01 -61.28
N ILE A 36 -19.89 17.60 -62.17
CA ILE A 36 -19.30 18.94 -61.96
C ILE A 36 -20.37 20.04 -61.88
N PRO A 37 -21.39 20.10 -62.77
CA PRO A 37 -22.48 21.07 -62.64
C PRO A 37 -23.35 20.82 -61.41
N GLN A 38 -23.63 19.56 -61.07
CA GLN A 38 -24.43 19.21 -59.88
C GLN A 38 -23.70 19.58 -58.58
N SER A 39 -22.40 19.29 -58.49
CA SER A 39 -21.56 19.67 -57.35
C SER A 39 -21.42 21.19 -57.24
N LYS A 40 -21.31 21.93 -58.35
CA LYS A 40 -21.36 23.40 -58.34
C LYS A 40 -22.70 23.93 -57.80
N LYS A 41 -23.83 23.32 -58.18
CA LYS A 41 -25.15 23.68 -57.62
C LYS A 41 -25.24 23.39 -56.13
N GLN A 42 -24.77 22.22 -55.69
CA GLN A 42 -24.73 21.84 -54.27
C GLN A 42 -23.79 22.75 -53.46
N PHE A 43 -22.65 23.14 -54.02
CA PHE A 43 -21.72 24.08 -53.41
C PHE A 43 -22.33 25.48 -53.28
N ASN A 44 -23.00 25.96 -54.33
CA ASN A 44 -23.70 27.24 -54.28
C ASN A 44 -24.84 27.22 -53.26
N PHE A 45 -25.59 26.12 -53.18
CA PHE A 45 -26.60 25.91 -52.15
C PHE A 45 -25.99 25.92 -50.75
N ALA A 46 -24.90 25.17 -50.53
CA ALA A 46 -24.19 25.14 -49.26
C ALA A 46 -23.63 26.51 -48.87
N LYS A 47 -23.10 27.27 -49.85
CA LYS A 47 -22.63 28.65 -49.66
C LYS A 47 -23.77 29.58 -49.27
N GLN A 48 -24.90 29.51 -49.97
CA GLN A 48 -26.10 30.30 -49.64
C GLN A 48 -26.66 29.93 -48.27
N PHE A 49 -26.72 28.64 -47.95
CA PHE A 49 -27.12 28.15 -46.64
C PHE A 49 -26.18 28.64 -45.53
N ALA A 50 -24.86 28.59 -45.74
CA ALA A 50 -23.89 29.11 -44.77
C ALA A 50 -24.04 30.63 -44.56
N LEU A 51 -24.32 31.39 -45.62
CA LEU A 51 -24.62 32.82 -45.51
C LEU A 51 -25.91 33.08 -44.75
N GLN A 52 -26.98 32.32 -45.02
CA GLN A 52 -28.25 32.39 -44.29
C GLN A 52 -28.09 32.02 -42.82
N LEU A 53 -27.31 30.97 -42.53
CA LEU A 53 -27.03 30.52 -41.16
C LEU A 53 -26.24 31.57 -40.37
N ASN A 54 -25.29 32.25 -41.02
CA ASN A 54 -24.53 33.36 -40.42
C ASN A 54 -25.43 34.58 -40.18
N GLN A 55 -26.26 34.97 -41.15
CA GLN A 55 -27.22 36.06 -40.99
C GLN A 55 -28.26 35.77 -39.89
N ALA A 56 -28.73 34.53 -39.77
CA ALA A 56 -29.63 34.07 -38.72
C ALA A 56 -29.00 34.09 -37.30
N ALA A 57 -27.68 34.21 -37.19
CA ALA A 57 -26.97 34.36 -35.92
C ALA A 57 -26.90 35.82 -35.44
N ALA A 58 -27.38 36.80 -36.23
CA ALA A 58 -27.42 38.19 -35.83
C ALA A 58 -28.39 38.42 -34.64
N PRO A 59 -28.05 39.28 -33.66
CA PRO A 59 -28.85 39.50 -32.46
C PRO A 59 -30.30 39.96 -32.73
N GLU A 60 -30.52 40.63 -33.85
CA GLU A 60 -31.83 41.18 -34.25
C GLU A 60 -32.78 40.11 -34.82
N GLN A 61 -32.27 38.92 -35.18
CA GLN A 61 -33.00 37.89 -35.93
C GLN A 61 -33.40 36.67 -35.09
N ILE A 62 -33.11 36.69 -33.78
CA ILE A 62 -33.13 35.51 -32.88
C ILE A 62 -34.47 34.76 -32.87
N GLN A 63 -35.61 35.46 -32.81
CA GLN A 63 -36.92 34.78 -32.78
C GLN A 63 -37.41 34.29 -34.14
N SER A 64 -37.03 34.98 -35.22
CA SER A 64 -37.52 34.70 -36.58
C SER A 64 -36.86 33.48 -37.24
N HIS A 65 -35.60 33.20 -36.93
CA HIS A 65 -34.80 32.16 -37.59
C HIS A 65 -34.37 31.01 -36.65
N TRP A 66 -35.12 30.80 -35.56
CA TRP A 66 -34.87 29.76 -34.55
C TRP A 66 -34.55 28.36 -35.13
N HIS A 67 -35.25 27.95 -36.19
CA HIS A 67 -35.05 26.64 -36.83
C HIS A 67 -33.66 26.46 -37.45
N LEU A 68 -33.03 27.53 -37.95
CA LEU A 68 -31.66 27.51 -38.45
C LEU A 68 -30.64 27.45 -37.30
N GLN A 69 -30.94 28.10 -36.17
CA GLN A 69 -30.06 28.13 -35.00
C GLN A 69 -29.91 26.76 -34.32
N GLN A 70 -30.91 25.88 -34.42
CA GLN A 70 -30.82 24.50 -33.91
C GLN A 70 -29.63 23.72 -34.48
N TRP A 71 -29.19 24.04 -35.70
CA TRP A 71 -28.02 23.39 -36.32
C TRP A 71 -26.72 23.70 -35.58
N TRP A 72 -26.58 24.87 -34.95
CA TRP A 72 -25.39 25.18 -34.14
C TRP A 72 -25.30 24.31 -32.88
N ILE A 73 -26.45 23.94 -32.30
CA ILE A 73 -26.51 23.01 -31.17
C ILE A 73 -26.07 21.62 -31.62
N LEU A 74 -26.56 21.15 -32.76
CA LEU A 74 -26.18 19.85 -33.33
C LEU A 74 -24.69 19.79 -33.71
N VAL A 75 -24.17 20.84 -34.34
CA VAL A 75 -22.74 20.95 -34.71
C VAL A 75 -21.88 20.95 -33.45
N SER A 76 -22.21 21.76 -32.45
CA SER A 76 -21.46 21.81 -31.19
C SER A 76 -21.51 20.47 -30.45
N GLY A 77 -22.69 19.84 -30.42
CA GLY A 77 -22.88 18.51 -29.83
C GLY A 77 -22.07 17.43 -30.55
N PHE A 78 -22.00 17.48 -31.88
CA PHE A 78 -21.17 16.58 -32.68
C PHE A 78 -19.69 16.74 -32.32
N PHE A 79 -19.15 17.96 -32.31
CA PHE A 79 -17.75 18.19 -31.95
C PHE A 79 -17.43 17.78 -30.51
N LEU A 80 -18.32 18.07 -29.56
CA LEU A 80 -18.16 17.64 -28.18
C LEU A 80 -18.14 16.10 -28.07
N PHE A 81 -19.11 15.43 -28.68
CA PHE A 81 -19.21 13.97 -28.67
C PHE A 81 -18.02 13.31 -29.38
N THR A 82 -17.62 13.81 -30.55
CA THR A 82 -16.44 13.32 -31.27
C THR A 82 -15.17 13.51 -30.44
N SER A 83 -15.02 14.61 -29.71
CA SER A 83 -13.85 14.81 -28.85
C SER A 83 -13.74 13.75 -27.75
N ILE A 84 -14.87 13.37 -27.14
CA ILE A 84 -14.95 12.30 -26.15
C ILE A 84 -14.61 10.96 -26.80
N LEU A 85 -15.18 10.64 -27.96
CA LEU A 85 -14.88 9.40 -28.67
C LEU A 85 -13.40 9.28 -29.05
N ILE A 86 -12.81 10.36 -29.57
CA ILE A 86 -11.37 10.40 -29.88
C ILE A 86 -10.58 10.13 -28.60
N PHE A 87 -10.91 10.81 -27.50
CA PHE A 87 -10.22 10.60 -26.21
C PHE A 87 -10.34 9.15 -25.72
N THR A 88 -11.53 8.53 -25.80
CA THR A 88 -11.76 7.15 -25.35
C THR A 88 -11.11 6.11 -26.25
N PHE A 89 -11.04 6.34 -27.57
CA PHE A 89 -10.51 5.35 -28.52
C PHE A 89 -9.01 5.52 -28.79
N THR A 90 -8.42 6.69 -28.53
CA THR A 90 -6.98 6.92 -28.73
C THR A 90 -6.15 6.72 -27.46
N ARG A 91 -6.76 6.75 -26.27
CA ARG A 91 -6.06 6.45 -25.02
C ARG A 91 -6.43 5.05 -24.54
N PRO A 92 -5.48 4.10 -24.49
CA PRO A 92 -5.72 2.82 -23.85
C PRO A 92 -5.87 3.03 -22.34
N ILE A 93 -7.12 3.06 -21.86
CA ILE A 93 -7.43 3.05 -20.43
C ILE A 93 -7.27 1.61 -19.96
N ASN A 94 -6.12 1.31 -19.36
CA ASN A 94 -5.92 0.05 -18.66
C ASN A 94 -6.23 0.28 -17.17
N PRO A 95 -7.37 -0.20 -16.63
CA PRO A 95 -7.75 0.05 -15.24
C PRO A 95 -6.68 -0.42 -14.25
N THR A 96 -5.99 -1.53 -14.56
CA THR A 96 -4.90 -2.05 -13.74
C THR A 96 -3.70 -1.11 -13.69
N LYS A 97 -3.44 -0.36 -14.77
CA LYS A 97 -2.33 0.61 -14.81
C LYS A 97 -2.65 1.87 -14.01
N ILE A 98 -3.89 2.36 -14.07
CA ILE A 98 -4.32 3.53 -13.29
C ILE A 98 -4.28 3.22 -11.80
N GLU A 99 -4.77 2.05 -11.40
CA GLU A 99 -4.71 1.60 -10.00
C GLU A 99 -3.26 1.40 -9.53
N ALA A 100 -2.41 0.78 -10.36
CA ALA A 100 -0.99 0.63 -10.07
C ALA A 100 -0.26 1.97 -9.94
N ASP A 101 -0.51 2.92 -10.84
CA ASP A 101 0.12 4.24 -10.82
C ASP A 101 -0.39 5.08 -9.63
N TYR A 102 -1.69 4.99 -9.31
CA TYR A 102 -2.27 5.60 -8.11
C TYR A 102 -1.64 5.02 -6.83
N LEU A 103 -1.55 3.68 -6.71
CA LEU A 103 -0.93 3.04 -5.57
C LEU A 103 0.56 3.40 -5.45
N ARG A 104 1.27 3.50 -6.57
CA ARG A 104 2.68 3.92 -6.58
C ARG A 104 2.87 5.35 -6.06
N GLU A 105 1.96 6.26 -6.37
CA GLU A 105 2.01 7.66 -5.92
C GLU A 105 1.49 7.85 -4.50
N ALA A 106 0.36 7.21 -4.16
CA ALA A 106 -0.31 7.36 -2.88
C ALA A 106 0.36 6.59 -1.74
N ASP A 107 0.83 5.36 -2.02
CA ASP A 107 1.55 4.51 -1.06
C ASP A 107 2.57 3.62 -1.79
N PRO A 108 3.76 4.15 -2.12
CA PRO A 108 4.79 3.42 -2.86
C PRO A 108 5.22 2.13 -2.16
N GLN A 109 4.96 2.00 -0.87
CA GLN A 109 5.33 0.81 -0.11
C GLN A 109 4.28 -0.30 -0.21
N ILE A 110 2.99 0.01 -0.15
CA ILE A 110 1.95 -0.98 -0.47
C ILE A 110 2.16 -1.48 -1.90
N TYR A 111 2.48 -0.58 -2.83
CA TYR A 111 2.84 -0.95 -4.19
C TYR A 111 4.05 -1.91 -4.24
N ALA A 112 5.13 -1.59 -3.51
CA ALA A 112 6.31 -2.45 -3.41
C ALA A 112 5.98 -3.85 -2.85
N LEU A 113 5.13 -3.94 -1.83
CA LEU A 113 4.66 -5.22 -1.28
C LEU A 113 3.86 -6.03 -2.30
N LEU A 114 2.99 -5.37 -3.08
CA LEU A 114 2.23 -6.01 -4.17
C LEU A 114 3.13 -6.50 -5.31
N ASP A 115 4.24 -5.79 -5.54
CA ASP A 115 5.28 -6.15 -6.50
C ASP A 115 6.25 -7.23 -5.96
N GLY A 116 5.98 -7.76 -4.76
CA GLY A 116 6.76 -8.82 -4.14
C GLY A 116 8.03 -8.36 -3.42
N GLN A 117 8.26 -7.06 -3.29
CA GLN A 117 9.35 -6.53 -2.46
C GLN A 117 9.05 -6.75 -0.98
N MET A 118 10.05 -7.21 -0.22
CA MET A 118 9.92 -7.45 1.21
C MET A 118 10.69 -6.40 2.01
N LEU A 119 10.17 -6.03 3.18
CA LEU A 119 10.89 -5.16 4.11
C LEU A 119 12.10 -5.91 4.68
N SER A 120 13.23 -5.22 4.72
CA SER A 120 14.45 -5.68 5.38
C SER A 120 14.37 -5.44 6.88
N SER A 121 14.98 -6.35 7.65
CA SER A 121 15.09 -6.15 9.10
C SER A 121 16.06 -5.02 9.41
N PRO A 122 15.78 -4.18 10.42
CA PRO A 122 16.78 -3.27 10.96
C PRO A 122 17.93 -4.05 11.61
N PRO A 123 19.13 -3.44 11.74
CA PRO A 123 20.22 -4.05 12.49
C PRO A 123 19.82 -4.32 13.95
N GLU A 124 20.40 -5.35 14.53
CA GLU A 124 20.21 -5.64 15.96
C GLU A 124 20.80 -4.51 16.81
N VAL A 125 20.13 -4.18 17.91
CA VAL A 125 20.57 -3.13 18.82
C VAL A 125 21.66 -3.66 19.74
N GLU A 126 22.70 -2.84 19.94
CA GLU A 126 23.81 -3.12 20.86
C GLU A 126 23.31 -3.51 22.25
N GLY A 127 23.83 -4.61 22.79
CA GLY A 127 23.40 -5.15 24.08
C GLY A 127 23.56 -4.17 25.25
N SER A 128 24.59 -3.33 25.21
CA SER A 128 24.85 -2.30 26.23
C SER A 128 23.73 -1.27 26.32
N LEU A 129 23.14 -0.86 25.19
CA LEU A 129 22.03 0.10 25.18
C LEU A 129 20.77 -0.46 25.84
N ILE A 130 20.58 -1.78 25.74
CA ILE A 130 19.47 -2.47 26.37
C ILE A 130 19.73 -2.61 27.87
N GLU A 131 20.95 -2.96 28.27
CA GLU A 131 21.34 -3.01 29.69
C GLU A 131 21.19 -1.65 30.37
N GLU A 132 21.62 -0.57 29.73
CA GLU A 132 21.39 0.80 30.21
C GLU A 132 19.90 1.12 30.37
N ALA A 133 19.07 0.71 29.41
CA ALA A 133 17.63 0.92 29.45
C ALA A 133 16.95 0.13 30.57
N ILE A 134 17.42 -1.09 30.83
CA ILE A 134 16.97 -1.93 31.95
C ILE A 134 17.28 -1.22 33.27
N ILE A 135 18.52 -0.75 33.47
CA ILE A 135 18.93 -0.03 34.68
C ILE A 135 18.09 1.25 34.86
N ALA A 136 17.88 2.00 33.77
CA ALA A 136 17.06 3.20 33.79
C ALA A 136 15.60 2.89 34.18
N ALA A 137 15.02 1.82 33.64
CA ALA A 137 13.68 1.36 34.00
C ALA A 137 13.61 0.99 35.50
N THR A 138 14.57 0.22 36.02
CA THR A 138 14.63 -0.15 37.44
C THR A 138 14.63 1.07 38.37
N ASN A 139 15.42 2.09 38.02
CA ASN A 139 15.49 3.32 38.79
C ASN A 139 14.17 4.09 38.79
N ILE A 140 13.45 4.10 37.66
CA ILE A 140 12.12 4.73 37.58
C ILE A 140 11.11 3.97 38.47
N GLU A 141 11.16 2.62 38.47
CA GLU A 141 10.27 1.83 39.34
C GLU A 141 10.52 2.09 40.82
N SER A 142 11.80 2.14 41.23
CA SER A 142 12.19 2.31 42.62
C SER A 142 11.76 3.68 43.14
N ILE A 143 12.02 4.76 42.39
CA ILE A 143 11.60 6.13 42.73
C ILE A 143 10.08 6.19 42.91
N GLN A 144 9.32 5.61 41.99
CA GLN A 144 7.85 5.67 42.06
C GLN A 144 7.28 4.81 43.20
N THR A 145 7.94 3.70 43.54
CA THR A 145 7.59 2.88 44.70
C THR A 145 7.84 3.65 46.01
N THR A 146 8.96 4.36 46.11
CA THR A 146 9.27 5.22 47.27
C THR A 146 8.23 6.34 47.41
N ILE A 147 7.88 7.05 46.33
CA ILE A 147 6.84 8.09 46.35
C ILE A 147 5.48 7.51 46.75
N ARG A 148 5.10 6.32 46.29
CA ARG A 148 3.83 5.67 46.67
C ARG A 148 3.79 5.22 48.13
N ALA A 149 4.92 4.77 48.68
CA ALA A 149 5.02 4.40 50.08
C ALA A 149 4.82 5.62 51.02
N GLU A 150 5.22 6.81 50.57
CA GLU A 150 5.00 8.07 51.31
C GLU A 150 3.55 8.59 51.22
N VAL A 151 2.76 8.15 50.23
CA VAL A 151 1.42 8.71 49.89
C VAL A 151 0.26 7.75 50.23
N PHE A 152 0.50 6.72 51.05
CA PHE A 152 -0.39 5.54 51.16
C PHE A 152 -1.90 5.81 51.43
N ASN A 153 -2.76 5.29 50.54
CA ASN A 153 -4.21 5.05 50.71
C ASN A 153 -4.49 3.65 50.14
N PRO A 154 -5.20 2.72 50.83
CA PRO A 154 -4.93 1.29 50.71
C PRO A 154 -5.67 0.54 49.58
N ASN A 155 -6.29 1.22 48.61
CA ASN A 155 -7.26 0.58 47.70
C ASN A 155 -6.91 0.62 46.21
N VAL A 156 -5.66 0.33 45.83
CA VAL A 156 -5.34 0.03 44.42
C VAL A 156 -4.39 -1.16 44.34
N ALA A 157 -4.93 -2.32 43.99
CA ALA A 157 -4.15 -3.48 43.58
C ALA A 157 -3.60 -3.23 42.17
N ASP A 158 -2.50 -2.49 42.08
CA ASP A 158 -1.76 -2.31 40.83
C ASP A 158 -0.95 -3.57 40.53
N VAL A 159 -1.53 -4.45 39.70
CA VAL A 159 -0.81 -5.57 39.10
C VAL A 159 -0.14 -5.05 37.82
N HIS A 160 1.04 -4.44 37.96
CA HIS A 160 1.85 -3.97 36.83
C HIS A 160 3.08 -4.85 36.64
N MET A 161 3.41 -5.13 35.38
CA MET A 161 4.50 -6.00 34.96
C MET A 161 5.85 -5.44 35.43
N GLN A 162 6.42 -6.09 36.44
CA GLN A 162 7.84 -5.96 36.74
C GLN A 162 8.61 -6.72 35.67
N TYR A 163 9.22 -6.00 34.74
CA TYR A 163 10.25 -6.55 33.86
C TYR A 163 11.38 -7.05 34.76
N LEU A 164 11.43 -8.36 35.05
CA LEU A 164 12.51 -8.89 35.87
C LEU A 164 13.81 -8.79 35.07
N HIS A 165 14.58 -7.78 35.43
CA HIS A 165 15.72 -7.16 34.75
C HIS A 165 16.85 -8.09 34.28
N GLY A 166 16.89 -9.35 34.73
CA GLY A 166 17.88 -10.35 34.28
C GLY A 166 17.50 -11.14 33.03
N ASP A 167 16.22 -11.14 32.65
CA ASP A 167 15.73 -12.04 31.60
C ASP A 167 16.07 -11.57 30.18
N LEU A 168 16.01 -10.25 29.94
CA LEU A 168 16.25 -9.65 28.61
C LEU A 168 17.70 -9.83 28.10
N ALA A 169 18.69 -10.01 28.97
CA ALA A 169 20.07 -10.27 28.55
C ALA A 169 20.19 -11.57 27.72
N SER A 170 19.36 -12.57 28.04
CA SER A 170 19.31 -13.86 27.35
C SER A 170 18.35 -13.92 26.16
N ALA A 171 17.65 -12.81 25.86
CA ALA A 171 16.64 -12.76 24.80
C ALA A 171 17.25 -12.91 23.40
N ASP A 172 16.55 -13.65 22.52
CA ASP A 172 16.98 -13.83 21.13
C ASP A 172 16.36 -12.74 20.24
N ARG A 173 17.23 -11.91 19.65
CA ARG A 173 16.86 -10.77 18.80
C ARG A 173 17.03 -11.06 17.31
N LYS A 174 17.27 -12.33 16.95
CA LYS A 174 17.51 -12.72 15.58
C LYS A 174 16.22 -12.76 14.79
N TRP A 175 16.09 -11.82 13.86
CA TRP A 175 14.94 -11.73 12.96
C TRP A 175 14.72 -12.97 12.08
N HIS A 176 15.76 -13.78 11.81
CA HIS A 176 15.64 -14.98 10.98
C HIS A 176 14.89 -16.14 11.66
N LYS A 177 14.78 -16.11 13.00
CA LYS A 177 13.98 -17.09 13.76
C LYS A 177 12.50 -16.74 13.85
N MET A 178 12.09 -15.59 13.31
CA MET A 178 10.69 -15.21 13.23
C MET A 178 10.05 -15.79 11.98
N ASN A 179 8.79 -16.18 12.09
CA ASN A 179 8.01 -16.59 10.94
C ASN A 179 7.90 -15.42 9.93
N PRO A 180 8.11 -15.64 8.62
CA PRO A 180 8.11 -14.57 7.62
C PRO A 180 6.85 -13.71 7.61
N ARG A 181 5.67 -14.33 7.83
CA ARG A 181 4.39 -13.62 7.82
C ARG A 181 4.25 -12.68 9.00
N TYR A 182 4.76 -13.08 10.16
CA TYR A 182 4.80 -12.23 11.35
C TYR A 182 5.84 -11.13 11.20
N LYS A 183 7.06 -11.50 10.77
CA LYS A 183 8.17 -10.59 10.52
C LYS A 183 7.76 -9.42 9.61
N GLN A 184 7.14 -9.67 8.46
CA GLN A 184 6.74 -8.61 7.55
C GLN A 184 5.67 -7.67 8.15
N ARG A 185 4.74 -8.20 8.94
CA ARG A 185 3.76 -7.38 9.67
C ARG A 185 4.46 -6.50 10.70
N LEU A 186 5.38 -7.06 11.48
CA LEU A 186 6.13 -6.31 12.49
C LEU A 186 7.00 -5.22 11.84
N LEU A 187 7.65 -5.50 10.71
CA LEU A 187 8.43 -4.50 9.97
C LEU A 187 7.56 -3.37 9.40
N MET A 188 6.33 -3.69 8.97
CA MET A 188 5.35 -2.66 8.58
C MET A 188 5.00 -1.76 9.78
N VAL A 189 4.80 -2.34 10.96
CA VAL A 189 4.55 -1.58 12.19
C VAL A 189 5.73 -0.66 12.51
N PHE A 190 6.97 -1.17 12.48
CA PHE A 190 8.18 -0.37 12.74
C PHE A 190 8.25 0.84 11.82
N LYS A 191 7.94 0.64 10.54
CA LYS A 191 7.99 1.73 9.57
C LYS A 191 6.87 2.74 9.77
N ILE A 192 5.62 2.30 9.97
CA ILE A 192 4.51 3.22 10.24
C ILE A 192 4.78 4.04 11.50
N MET A 193 5.31 3.42 12.56
CA MET A 193 5.67 4.11 13.81
C MET A 193 6.76 5.15 13.58
N GLN A 194 7.77 4.86 12.77
CA GLN A 194 8.82 5.81 12.42
C GLN A 194 8.27 6.97 11.57
N GLU A 195 7.55 6.68 10.48
CA GLU A 195 7.16 7.68 9.49
C GLU A 195 5.98 8.55 9.94
N ARG A 196 5.00 7.99 10.64
CA ARG A 196 3.78 8.72 11.04
C ARG A 196 3.86 9.29 12.45
N HIS A 197 4.64 8.66 13.32
CA HIS A 197 4.68 8.99 14.74
C HIS A 197 6.06 9.40 15.24
N GLY A 198 7.12 9.25 14.44
CA GLY A 198 8.48 9.61 14.84
C GLY A 198 9.07 8.71 15.94
N TYR A 199 8.54 7.51 16.13
CA TYR A 199 9.04 6.54 17.10
C TYR A 199 9.98 5.53 16.44
N GLU A 200 11.26 5.63 16.75
CA GLU A 200 12.25 4.60 16.38
C GLU A 200 12.02 3.37 17.26
N MET A 201 11.74 2.24 16.63
CA MET A 201 11.43 0.99 17.32
C MET A 201 12.65 0.07 17.43
N VAL A 202 12.71 -0.68 18.52
CA VAL A 202 13.78 -1.63 18.84
C VAL A 202 13.17 -2.98 19.18
N LEU A 203 13.74 -4.05 18.61
CA LEU A 203 13.40 -5.41 18.98
C LEU A 203 14.11 -5.81 20.28
N LEU A 204 13.33 -6.12 21.32
CA LEU A 204 13.87 -6.63 22.58
C LEU A 204 13.99 -8.16 22.56
N GLU A 205 12.96 -8.84 22.07
CA GLU A 205 12.93 -10.28 21.93
C GLU A 205 12.03 -10.70 20.78
N GLY A 206 12.50 -11.60 19.92
CA GLY A 206 11.68 -12.26 18.91
C GLY A 206 11.39 -13.71 19.27
N TYR A 207 12.42 -14.54 19.23
CA TYR A 207 12.31 -15.97 19.55
C TYR A 207 12.61 -16.23 21.03
N ARG A 208 11.85 -17.14 21.63
CA ARG A 208 12.07 -17.61 23.00
C ARG A 208 12.08 -19.14 23.03
N SER A 209 13.14 -19.73 23.56
CA SER A 209 13.20 -21.19 23.64
C SER A 209 12.18 -21.74 24.65
N PRO A 210 11.72 -23.00 24.48
CA PRO A 210 10.86 -23.67 25.45
C PRO A 210 11.47 -23.75 26.85
N GLU A 211 12.78 -23.95 26.95
CA GLU A 211 13.54 -24.03 28.20
C GLU A 211 13.50 -22.68 28.92
N ARG A 212 13.82 -21.59 28.22
CA ARG A 212 13.73 -20.23 28.76
C ARG A 212 12.32 -19.89 29.21
N GLN A 213 11.31 -20.25 28.42
CA GLN A 213 9.91 -20.05 28.82
C GLN A 213 9.55 -20.83 30.10
N ASN A 214 10.06 -22.05 30.26
CA ASN A 214 9.83 -22.83 31.49
C ASN A 214 10.52 -22.18 32.70
N THR A 215 11.71 -21.61 32.55
CA THR A 215 12.35 -20.82 33.60
C THR A 215 11.50 -19.62 33.99
N LEU A 216 10.96 -18.89 33.01
CA LEU A 216 10.10 -17.72 33.26
C LEU A 216 8.77 -18.09 33.91
N ALA A 217 8.19 -19.23 33.54
CA ALA A 217 6.97 -19.74 34.16
C ALA A 217 7.12 -20.05 35.66
N GLY A 218 8.35 -20.05 36.19
CA GLY A 218 8.63 -20.08 37.63
C GLY A 218 8.11 -18.84 38.37
N ASN A 219 7.86 -17.72 37.66
CA ASN A 219 7.25 -16.51 38.21
C ASN A 219 5.94 -16.17 37.48
N SER A 220 4.81 -16.40 38.16
CA SER A 220 3.47 -16.21 37.61
C SER A 220 3.08 -14.75 37.35
N ASN A 221 3.85 -13.79 37.86
CA ASN A 221 3.69 -12.37 37.56
C ASN A 221 4.26 -12.01 36.17
N ILE A 222 5.22 -12.78 35.66
CA ILE A 222 5.84 -12.57 34.33
C ILE A 222 5.01 -13.29 33.27
N THR A 223 4.79 -14.59 33.47
CA THR A 223 4.05 -15.40 32.50
C THR A 223 3.41 -16.61 33.16
N ARG A 224 2.26 -17.01 32.63
CA ARG A 224 1.59 -18.26 32.99
C ARG A 224 1.79 -19.35 31.93
N ALA A 225 2.43 -19.00 30.81
CA ALA A 225 2.67 -19.92 29.70
C ALA A 225 3.94 -20.75 29.97
N ARG A 226 3.85 -22.06 29.77
CA ARG A 226 4.98 -22.99 29.76
C ARG A 226 5.56 -23.16 28.35
N GLY A 227 6.53 -24.05 28.21
CA GLY A 227 7.04 -24.56 26.93
C GLY A 227 5.93 -24.80 25.91
N PHE A 228 6.09 -24.24 24.71
CA PHE A 228 5.16 -24.29 23.59
C PHE A 228 3.77 -23.66 23.82
N GLN A 229 3.56 -22.89 24.89
CA GLN A 229 2.30 -22.20 25.13
C GLN A 229 2.33 -20.72 24.72
N SER A 230 3.51 -20.15 24.52
CA SER A 230 3.77 -18.77 24.08
C SER A 230 4.04 -18.68 22.58
N TYR A 231 3.59 -17.62 21.92
CA TYR A 231 3.81 -17.43 20.48
C TYR A 231 5.27 -17.14 20.11
N HIS A 232 6.10 -16.69 21.05
CA HIS A 232 7.54 -16.49 20.82
C HIS A 232 8.25 -17.77 20.41
N GLN A 233 7.78 -18.92 20.89
CA GLN A 233 8.37 -20.23 20.58
C GLN A 233 8.09 -20.66 19.14
N PHE A 234 7.07 -20.08 18.51
CA PHE A 234 6.67 -20.34 17.13
C PHE A 234 7.17 -19.26 16.17
N GLY A 235 7.98 -18.29 16.65
CA GLY A 235 8.40 -17.13 15.86
C GLY A 235 7.24 -16.21 15.46
N LEU A 236 6.15 -16.23 16.22
CA LEU A 236 4.90 -15.50 15.95
C LEU A 236 4.64 -14.36 16.93
N ALA A 237 5.60 -14.02 17.78
CA ALA A 237 5.50 -12.89 18.70
C ALA A 237 6.83 -12.17 18.82
N ALA A 238 6.77 -10.95 19.32
CA ALA A 238 7.93 -10.14 19.64
C ALA A 238 7.58 -9.12 20.73
N ASP A 239 8.60 -8.82 21.51
CA ASP A 239 8.61 -7.76 22.50
C ASP A 239 9.50 -6.64 21.95
N VAL A 240 8.99 -5.40 22.02
CA VAL A 240 9.63 -4.23 21.42
C VAL A 240 9.69 -3.08 22.41
N ALA A 241 10.59 -2.14 22.14
CA ALA A 241 10.73 -0.88 22.86
C ALA A 241 10.98 0.26 21.87
N PHE A 242 11.20 1.46 22.41
CA PHE A 242 11.49 2.64 21.61
C PHE A 242 12.90 3.13 21.86
N LYS A 243 13.46 3.84 20.88
CA LYS A 243 14.72 4.55 21.01
C LYS A 243 14.48 6.04 20.88
N ARG A 244 15.06 6.80 21.81
CA ARG A 244 14.99 8.26 21.86
C ARG A 244 16.38 8.82 22.14
N SER A 245 16.87 9.66 21.24
CA SER A 245 18.19 10.29 21.38
C SER A 245 19.32 9.28 21.63
N GLY A 246 19.30 8.17 20.88
CA GLY A 246 20.30 7.11 20.99
C GLY A 246 20.10 6.11 22.13
N LYS A 247 19.18 6.38 23.07
CA LYS A 247 18.92 5.51 24.23
C LYS A 247 17.65 4.71 24.06
N VAL A 248 17.68 3.43 24.45
CA VAL A 248 16.47 2.60 24.50
C VAL A 248 15.66 2.99 25.74
N VAL A 249 14.34 3.10 25.58
CA VAL A 249 13.38 3.41 26.65
C VAL A 249 12.34 2.30 26.66
N ILE A 250 12.35 1.50 27.72
CA ILE A 250 11.51 0.30 27.84
C ILE A 250 10.29 0.56 28.73
N SER A 251 10.47 1.26 29.85
CA SER A 251 9.41 1.38 30.85
C SER A 251 8.26 2.27 30.37
N GLU A 252 7.05 1.73 30.48
CA GLU A 252 5.77 2.43 30.34
C GLU A 252 5.52 3.47 31.44
N ARG A 253 6.36 3.52 32.49
CA ARG A 253 6.33 4.63 33.46
C ARG A 253 6.90 5.93 32.87
N ASP A 254 7.69 5.87 31.80
CA ASP A 254 8.01 7.06 31.01
C ASP A 254 6.77 7.45 30.16
N PRO A 255 6.18 8.64 30.35
CA PRO A 255 4.95 9.03 29.64
C PRO A 255 5.09 9.03 28.11
N TRP A 256 6.27 9.36 27.60
CA TRP A 256 6.53 9.34 26.16
C TRP A 256 6.59 7.92 25.62
N ALA A 257 7.19 6.99 26.38
CA ALA A 257 7.20 5.57 26.01
C ALA A 257 5.80 4.97 26.09
N MET A 258 5.00 5.32 27.10
CA MET A 258 3.61 4.86 27.21
C MET A 258 2.75 5.33 26.03
N GLN A 259 2.88 6.59 25.63
CA GLN A 259 2.22 7.10 24.43
C GLN A 259 2.68 6.32 23.19
N GLY A 260 3.98 6.02 23.08
CA GLY A 260 4.53 5.18 22.04
C GLY A 260 3.87 3.80 22.00
N TYR A 261 3.71 3.15 23.15
CA TYR A 261 3.07 1.83 23.23
C TYR A 261 1.60 1.85 22.85
N GLN A 262 0.87 2.91 23.21
CA GLN A 262 -0.53 3.08 22.80
C GLN A 262 -0.67 3.21 21.28
N LEU A 263 0.19 4.02 20.65
CA LEU A 263 0.24 4.16 19.19
C LEU A 263 0.66 2.84 18.53
N TYR A 264 1.69 2.19 19.06
CA TYR A 264 2.16 0.88 18.62
C TYR A 264 1.04 -0.16 18.63
N GLY A 265 0.24 -0.21 19.69
CA GLY A 265 -0.90 -1.11 19.81
C GLY A 265 -1.92 -0.92 18.69
N VAL A 266 -2.32 0.33 18.42
CA VAL A 266 -3.26 0.67 17.33
C VAL A 266 -2.69 0.27 15.97
N VAL A 267 -1.41 0.58 15.72
CA VAL A 267 -0.73 0.25 14.46
C VAL A 267 -0.60 -1.27 14.29
N ALA A 268 -0.22 -2.00 15.35
CA ALA A 268 -0.13 -3.46 15.33
C ALA A 268 -1.49 -4.12 15.03
N GLU A 269 -2.55 -3.65 15.67
CA GLU A 269 -3.92 -4.11 15.42
C GLU A 269 -4.32 -3.87 13.95
N SER A 270 -3.94 -2.72 13.37
CA SER A 270 -4.28 -2.38 11.98
C SER A 270 -3.67 -3.32 10.93
N VAL A 271 -2.56 -3.99 11.25
CA VAL A 271 -1.91 -4.99 10.37
C VAL A 271 -2.26 -6.45 10.75
N GLY A 272 -3.28 -6.63 11.60
CA GLY A 272 -3.81 -7.94 12.00
C GLY A 272 -3.00 -8.66 13.08
N LEU A 273 -2.20 -7.94 13.87
CA LEU A 273 -1.56 -8.47 15.07
C LEU A 273 -2.46 -8.28 16.28
N THR A 274 -2.29 -9.15 17.28
CA THR A 274 -2.87 -8.93 18.62
C THR A 274 -1.84 -8.22 19.49
N TRP A 275 -2.27 -7.16 20.17
CA TRP A 275 -1.42 -6.38 21.07
C TRP A 275 -1.62 -6.76 22.55
N GLY A 276 -0.52 -6.94 23.28
CA GLY A 276 -0.52 -7.35 24.68
C GLY A 276 -1.11 -6.30 25.65
N GLY A 277 -1.10 -5.02 25.28
CA GLY A 277 -1.73 -3.95 26.07
C GLY A 277 -3.26 -4.09 26.20
N ARG A 278 -3.91 -4.90 25.34
CA ARG A 278 -5.35 -5.21 25.46
C ARG A 278 -5.67 -6.35 26.42
N TRP A 279 -4.68 -7.06 26.95
CA TRP A 279 -4.94 -8.22 27.79
C TRP A 279 -5.60 -7.82 29.11
N LYS A 280 -6.54 -8.64 29.60
CA LYS A 280 -7.28 -8.36 30.85
C LYS A 280 -6.42 -8.52 32.10
N SER A 281 -5.32 -9.26 32.00
CA SER A 281 -4.39 -9.52 33.09
C SER A 281 -2.99 -9.66 32.52
N ILE A 282 -1.98 -9.17 33.24
CA ILE A 282 -0.58 -9.14 32.78
C ILE A 282 -0.49 -8.37 31.47
N GLN A 283 -0.89 -7.09 31.47
CA GLN A 283 -0.76 -6.26 30.28
C GLN A 283 0.71 -6.11 29.91
N ASP A 284 1.04 -6.46 28.67
CA ASP A 284 2.38 -6.31 28.13
C ASP A 284 2.34 -5.37 26.93
N TYR A 285 2.74 -4.13 27.18
CA TYR A 285 2.61 -3.04 26.22
C TYR A 285 3.61 -3.13 25.06
N GLY A 286 4.76 -3.78 25.27
CA GLY A 286 5.74 -4.06 24.22
C GLY A 286 5.41 -5.28 23.37
N HIS A 287 4.46 -6.10 23.79
CA HIS A 287 4.20 -7.39 23.16
C HIS A 287 3.21 -7.31 21.99
N THR A 288 3.54 -7.98 20.88
CA THR A 288 2.55 -8.39 19.87
C THR A 288 2.68 -9.85 19.51
N GLU A 289 1.54 -10.46 19.13
CA GLU A 289 1.47 -11.83 18.65
C GLU A 289 0.57 -11.96 17.41
N TYR A 290 0.95 -12.84 16.48
CA TYR A 290 0.13 -13.20 15.33
C TYR A 290 -0.61 -14.52 15.60
N ARG A 291 -1.92 -14.39 15.83
CA ARG A 291 -2.81 -15.52 16.11
C ARG A 291 -3.26 -16.18 14.82
N ILE A 292 -2.57 -17.24 14.42
CA ILE A 292 -2.98 -18.08 13.29
C ILE A 292 -4.17 -18.96 13.74
N PRO A 293 -5.35 -18.87 13.08
CA PRO A 293 -6.47 -19.74 13.38
C PRO A 293 -6.10 -21.21 13.21
N GLY A 294 -6.44 -22.04 14.22
CA GLY A 294 -6.17 -23.47 14.18
C GLY A 294 -4.70 -23.88 14.43
N LEU A 295 -3.83 -22.95 14.87
CA LEU A 295 -2.44 -23.27 15.21
C LEU A 295 -2.36 -24.40 16.25
N ARG A 296 -1.69 -25.49 15.89
CA ARG A 296 -1.37 -26.58 16.82
C ARG A 296 -0.10 -26.23 17.58
N LYS A 297 -0.21 -26.03 18.89
CA LYS A 297 0.91 -25.67 19.75
C LYS A 297 1.77 -26.88 20.14
N THR A 298 2.53 -27.41 19.18
CA THR A 298 3.45 -28.55 19.35
C THR A 298 4.89 -28.15 19.04
N ALA A 299 5.86 -28.95 19.49
CA ALA A 299 7.28 -28.72 19.21
C ALA A 299 7.58 -28.77 17.70
N GLU A 300 6.99 -29.73 17.00
CA GLU A 300 7.14 -29.91 15.55
C GLU A 300 6.62 -28.69 14.76
N MET A 301 5.48 -28.12 15.18
CA MET A 301 4.96 -26.90 14.57
C MET A 301 5.85 -25.69 14.87
N ALA A 302 6.42 -25.60 16.07
CA ALA A 302 7.36 -24.54 16.41
C ALA A 302 8.62 -24.59 15.53
N GLU A 303 9.19 -25.78 15.33
CA GLU A 303 10.34 -25.99 14.44
C GLU A 303 9.99 -25.63 12.99
N GLN A 304 8.84 -26.10 12.50
CA GLN A 304 8.37 -25.77 11.14
C GLN A 304 8.28 -24.24 10.94
N LEU A 305 7.54 -23.54 11.79
CA LEU A 305 7.28 -22.10 11.59
C LEU A 305 8.52 -21.22 11.76
N THR A 306 9.46 -21.61 12.62
CA THR A 306 10.71 -20.88 12.82
C THR A 306 11.73 -21.17 11.71
N SER A 307 11.73 -22.39 11.13
CA SER A 307 12.60 -22.73 10.00
C SER A 307 12.22 -22.05 8.69
N GLU A 308 10.94 -21.72 8.48
CA GLU A 308 10.48 -20.91 7.33
C GLU A 308 11.21 -19.56 7.22
N GLY A 309 11.58 -18.95 8.34
CA GLY A 309 12.37 -17.71 8.38
C GLY A 309 13.80 -17.88 7.88
N ASN A 310 14.41 -19.03 8.16
CA ASN A 310 15.77 -19.36 7.73
C ASN A 310 15.83 -19.63 6.22
N LEU A 311 14.82 -20.31 5.66
CA LEU A 311 14.77 -20.65 4.23
C LEU A 311 14.77 -19.41 3.34
N LEU A 312 14.03 -18.36 3.70
CA LEU A 312 14.05 -17.09 2.97
C LEU A 312 15.40 -16.37 3.05
N THR A 313 16.13 -16.52 4.16
CA THR A 313 17.45 -15.90 4.32
C THR A 313 18.49 -16.56 3.40
N ASN A 314 18.38 -17.87 3.19
CA ASN A 314 19.30 -18.63 2.34
C ASN A 314 19.06 -18.47 0.83
N HIS A 315 17.89 -17.98 0.41
CA HIS A 315 17.59 -17.71 -1.01
C HIS A 315 17.98 -16.29 -1.46
N ILE A 316 18.36 -15.42 -0.54
CA ILE A 316 18.72 -14.01 -0.81
C ILE A 316 20.25 -13.81 -0.82
N ASN A 317 21.02 -14.79 -0.31
CA ASN A 317 22.49 -14.83 -0.36
C ASN A 317 22.98 -15.72 -1.49
#